data_AF-A0A7W0SCY8-F1
#
_entry.id   AF-A0A7W0SCY8-F1
#
_cell.length_a   1.000
_cell.length_b   1.000
_cell.length_c   1.000
_cell.angle_alpha   90.00
_cell.angle_beta   90.00
_cell.angle_gamma   90.00
#
_symmetry.space_group_name_H-M   'P 1'
#
loop_
_entity.id
_entity.type
_entity.pdbx_description
1 polymer ?
#
loop_
_entity_poly.entity_id
_entity_poly.type
_entity_poly.pdbx_seq_one_letter_code
_entity_poly.pdbx_strand_id
1 'polypeptide(L)' 'MLLESLEVKNFRNLGGSLVPSNKLNILVGDNGRWKTNWLEAIYFLSTTRSFKTARPKEAI' A
#
# COMPACT_ATOMS: atom_id res chain seq x y z
N MET A 1 14.14 -0.61 9.37
CA MET A 1 12.72 -0.90 9.63
C MET A 1 12.30 -2.01 8.68
N LEU A 2 11.65 -3.05 9.18
CA LEU A 2 11.11 -4.16 8.37
C LEU A 2 9.58 -4.15 8.52
N LEU A 3 8.85 -4.32 7.42
CA LEU A 3 7.39 -4.46 7.46
C LEU A 3 7.06 -5.92 7.80
N GLU A 4 6.44 -6.19 8.94
CA GLU A 4 6.07 -7.56 9.35
C GLU A 4 4.70 -7.97 8.84
N SER A 5 3.75 -7.04 8.87
CA SER A 5 2.39 -7.23 8.35
C SER A 5 1.79 -5.90 7.98
N LEU A 6 0.88 -5.91 7.01
CA LEU A 6 0.07 -4.75 6.65
C LEU A 6 -1.39 -5.19 6.49
N GLU A 7 -2.28 -4.54 7.22
CA GLU A 7 -3.73 -4.62 7.00
C GLU A 7 -4.22 -3.29 6.40
N VAL A 8 -5.04 -3.39 5.36
CA VAL A 8 -5.59 -2.25 4.65
C VAL A 8 -7.10 -2.37 4.60
N LYS A 9 -7.79 -1.30 5.00
CA LYS A 9 -9.24 -1.20 4.95
C LYS A 9 -9.64 0.16 4.41
N ASN A 10 -10.47 0.17 3.38
CA ASN A 10 -10.99 1.38 2.74
C ASN A 10 -9.87 2.38 2.33
N PHE A 11 -8.72 1.88 1.89
CA PHE A 11 -7.66 2.73 1.36
C PHE A 11 -7.70 2.67 -0.16
N ARG A 12 -8.07 3.77 -0.81
CA ARG A 12 -8.48 3.80 -2.22
C ARG A 12 -9.60 2.77 -2.44
N ASN A 13 -9.27 1.67 -3.10
CA ASN A 13 -10.13 0.54 -3.37
C ASN A 13 -9.44 -0.78 -2.95
N LEU A 14 -8.41 -0.68 -2.12
CA LEU A 14 -7.76 -1.82 -1.50
C LEU A 14 -8.49 -2.24 -0.24
N GLY A 15 -8.60 -3.55 -0.08
CA GLY A 15 -8.95 -4.21 1.16
C GLY A 15 -8.17 -5.51 1.28
N GLY A 16 -7.74 -5.85 2.50
CA GLY A 16 -7.10 -7.12 2.80
C GLY A 16 -5.80 -6.95 3.58
N SER A 17 -5.11 -8.07 3.78
CA SER A 17 -3.87 -8.15 4.54
C SER A 17 -2.74 -8.72 3.70
N LEU A 18 -1.51 -8.28 3.96
CA LEU A 18 -0.30 -8.87 3.40
C LEU A 18 0.72 -9.13 4.53
N VAL A 19 1.43 -10.25 4.40
CA VAL A 19 2.59 -10.59 5.23
C VAL A 19 3.77 -10.73 4.28
N PRO A 20 4.65 -9.73 4.18
CA PRO A 20 5.75 -9.76 3.24
C PRO A 20 6.85 -10.72 3.71
N SER A 21 7.60 -11.26 2.76
CA SER A 21 8.84 -11.97 3.01
C SER A 21 9.93 -11.01 3.50
N ASN A 22 10.89 -11.52 4.27
CA ASN A 22 12.01 -10.76 4.82
C ASN A 22 13.06 -10.33 3.76
N LYS A 23 12.86 -10.68 2.49
CA LYS A 23 13.77 -10.36 1.39
C LYS A 23 13.01 -9.62 0.29
N LEU A 24 12.95 -10.22 -0.90
CA LEU A 24 12.31 -9.64 -2.07
C LEU A 24 10.83 -10.01 -2.08
N ASN A 25 10.00 -8.98 -2.22
CA ASN A 25 8.56 -9.12 -2.44
C ASN A 25 8.23 -8.60 -3.83
N ILE A 26 7.62 -9.43 -4.66
CA ILE A 26 7.26 -9.08 -6.03
C ILE A 26 5.74 -9.01 -6.12
N LEU A 27 5.22 -7.81 -6.43
CA LEU A 27 3.80 -7.61 -6.71
C LEU A 27 3.55 -7.86 -8.20
N VAL A 28 2.81 -8.91 -8.54
CA VAL A 28 2.52 -9.34 -9.92
C VAL A 28 1.02 -9.21 -10.21
N GLY A 29 0.69 -8.86 -11.45
CA GLY A 29 -0.68 -8.75 -11.95
C GLY A 29 -0.78 -7.72 -13.07
N ASP A 30 -1.94 -7.64 -13.71
CA ASP A 30 -2.15 -6.72 -14.84
C ASP A 30 -2.01 -5.25 -14.44
N ASN A 31 -1.71 -4.41 -15.42
CA ASN A 31 -1.76 -2.95 -15.25
C ASN A 31 -3.17 -2.53 -14.84
N GLY A 32 -3.26 -1.54 -13.94
CA GLY A 32 -4.52 -1.10 -13.35
C GLY A 32 -5.04 -1.95 -12.19
N ARG A 33 -4.47 -3.13 -11.90
CA ARG A 33 -4.90 -3.97 -10.76
C ARG A 33 -4.22 -3.60 -9.43
N TRP A 34 -4.17 -2.32 -9.08
CA TRP A 34 -3.97 -1.87 -7.69
C TRP A 34 -2.61 -2.15 -7.04
N LYS A 35 -1.64 -2.72 -7.76
CA LYS A 35 -0.27 -2.97 -7.26
C LYS A 35 0.38 -1.72 -6.67
N THR A 36 0.27 -0.58 -7.36
CA THR A 36 0.80 0.70 -6.89
C THR A 36 0.06 1.22 -5.64
N ASN A 37 -1.19 0.82 -5.40
CA ASN A 37 -1.92 1.21 -4.19
C ASN A 37 -1.35 0.51 -2.95
N TRP A 38 -0.83 -0.72 -3.09
CA TRP A 38 -0.18 -1.41 -1.97
C TRP A 38 1.12 -0.71 -1.57
N LEU A 39 1.92 -0.29 -2.56
CA LEU A 39 3.10 0.54 -2.32
C LEU A 39 2.74 1.89 -1.70
N GLU A 40 1.63 2.49 -2.13
CA GLU A 40 1.09 3.73 -1.55
C GLU A 40 0.67 3.56 -0.10
N ALA A 41 0.02 2.46 0.26
CA ALA A 41 -0.37 2.17 1.65
C ALA A 41 0.85 2.03 2.57
N ILE A 42 1.88 1.30 2.13
CA ILE A 42 3.15 1.15 2.87
C ILE A 42 3.83 2.51 3.06
N TYR A 43 3.91 3.30 1.98
CA TYR A 43 4.50 4.64 2.02
C TYR A 43 3.70 5.58 2.95
N PHE A 44 2.38 5.53 2.88
CA PHE A 44 1.49 6.35 3.67
C PHE A 44 1.61 6.04 5.16
N LEU A 45 1.69 4.77 5.55
CA LEU A 45 1.94 4.40 6.95
C LEU A 45 3.28 4.91 7.47
N SER A 46 4.30 4.97 6.61
CA SER A 46 5.64 5.41 6.99
C SER A 46 5.77 6.94 7.04
N THR A 47 4.97 7.68 6.28
CA THR A 47 5.18 9.13 6.04
C THR A 47 3.96 10.01 6.31
N THR A 48 2.79 9.42 6.54
CA THR A 48 1.47 10.07 6.63
C THR A 48 1.06 10.87 5.37
N ARG A 49 1.72 10.61 4.24
CA ARG A 49 1.48 11.28 2.96
C ARG A 49 1.25 10.26 1.86
N SER A 50 0.43 10.63 0.88
CA SER A 50 0.37 9.89 -0.38
C SER A 50 1.41 10.47 -1.34
N PHE A 51 2.07 9.62 -2.11
CA PHE A 51 2.91 10.07 -3.23
C PHE A 51 2.09 10.36 -4.49
N LYS A 52 0.79 10.01 -4.51
CA LYS A 52 -0.12 10.30 -5.63
C LYS A 52 -0.98 11.54 -5.39
N THR A 53 -1.28 11.87 -4.15
CA THR A 53 -2.18 12.97 -3.79
C THR A 53 -1.64 13.79 -2.62
N ALA A 54 -1.90 15.10 -2.63
CA ALA A 54 -1.45 16.01 -1.59
C ALA A 54 -2.30 15.92 -0.30
N ARG A 55 -3.58 15.55 -0.43
CA ARG A 55 -4.53 15.48 0.69
C ARG A 55 -4.76 14.02 1.11
N PRO A 56 -4.52 13.67 2.39
CA PRO A 56 -4.78 12.32 2.91
C PRO A 56 -6.20 11.81 2.66
N LYS A 57 -7.22 12.69 2.75
CA LYS A 57 -8.63 12.37 2.51
C LYS A 57 -8.94 11.85 1.10
N GLU A 58 -8.03 11.98 0.14
CA GLU A 58 -8.22 11.43 -1.21
C GLU A 58 -7.78 9.97 -1.33
N ALA A 59 -7.08 9.45 -0.33
CA ALA A 59 -6.60 8.07 -0.27
C ALA A 59 -7.47 7.18 0.64
N ILE A 60 -8.43 7.76 1.36
CA ILE A 60 -9.30 7.10 2.36
C ILE A 60 -10.76 7.31 1.97
#